data_AF-A0A821XEE6-F1
#
_entry.id   AF-A0A821XEE6-F1
#
_cell.length_a   1.000
_cell.length_b   1.000
_cell.length_c   1.000
_cell.angle_alpha   90.00
_cell.angle_beta   90.00
_cell.angle_gamma   90.00
#
_symmetry.space_group_name_H-M   'P 1'
#
loop_
_entity.id
_entity.type
_entity.pdbx_description
1 polymer ?
#
loop_
_entity_poly.entity_id
_entity_poly.type
_entity_poly.pdbx_seq_one_letter_code
_entity_poly.pdbx_strand_id
1 'polypeptide(L)'
;ESHPNPGMPYHGTTRQAFLPDNHDGRHVLGLLQKAFELRQIFTIGQSRTTGYDNVITWNDIHHKTNIYGGIENFGYPDKTYLNRVKQELAAKGIK
;
A
#
# COMPACT_ATOMS: atom_id res chain seq x y z
N GLU A 1 19.65 -1.15 12.65
CA GLU A 1 18.84 -0.17 11.89
C GLU A 1 18.35 -0.82 10.61
N SER A 2 17.12 -0.54 10.18
CA SER A 2 16.46 -1.25 9.06
C SER A 2 16.19 -0.37 7.83
N HIS A 3 16.57 0.89 7.84
CA HIS A 3 16.43 1.79 6.68
C HIS A 3 17.67 1.74 5.79
N PRO A 4 17.53 1.96 4.46
CA PRO A 4 18.66 1.93 3.53
C PRO A 4 19.78 2.92 3.86
N ASN A 5 19.43 4.09 4.40
CA ASN A 5 20.37 5.14 4.79
C ASN A 5 20.16 5.51 6.27
N PRO A 6 20.78 4.76 7.21
CA PRO A 6 20.62 5.06 8.62
C PRO A 6 21.13 6.46 8.99
N GLY A 7 20.41 7.16 9.89
CA GLY A 7 20.70 8.55 10.27
C GLY A 7 20.25 9.63 9.27
N MET A 8 19.86 9.28 8.04
CA MET A 8 19.38 10.25 7.06
C MET A 8 17.89 10.58 7.30
N PRO A 9 17.51 11.87 7.43
CA PRO A 9 16.12 12.25 7.60
C PRO A 9 15.32 12.02 6.32
N TYR A 10 14.05 11.67 6.47
CA TYR A 10 13.07 11.61 5.37
C TYR A 10 11.83 12.41 5.75
N HIS A 11 11.12 12.94 4.76
CA HIS A 11 9.90 13.70 5.00
C HIS A 11 8.70 12.78 5.21
N GLY A 12 7.77 13.22 6.07
CA GLY A 12 6.48 12.57 6.26
C GLY A 12 5.65 12.55 4.97
N THR A 13 4.60 11.73 4.95
CA THR A 13 3.73 11.62 3.79
C THR A 13 2.28 11.40 4.18
N THR A 14 1.35 11.78 3.30
CA THR A 14 -0.08 11.50 3.44
C THR A 14 -0.56 10.82 2.17
N ARG A 15 -1.34 9.75 2.31
CA ARG A 15 -1.93 8.97 1.20
C ARG A 15 -3.37 8.65 1.54
N GLN A 16 -4.23 8.72 0.54
CA GLN A 16 -5.61 8.28 0.62
C GLN A 16 -5.80 7.06 -0.27
N ALA A 17 -6.54 6.08 0.21
CA ALA A 17 -6.85 4.87 -0.53
C ALA A 17 -8.34 4.53 -0.40
N PHE A 18 -8.86 3.78 -1.37
CA PHE A 18 -10.28 3.49 -1.51
C PHE A 18 -10.54 1.99 -1.58
N LEU A 19 -11.61 1.55 -0.91
CA LEU A 19 -12.15 0.21 -0.98
C LEU A 19 -13.67 0.30 -1.15
N PRO A 20 -14.31 -0.65 -1.85
CA PRO A 20 -15.76 -0.73 -1.88
C PRO A 20 -16.29 -1.11 -0.49
N ASP A 21 -17.35 -0.46 -0.03
CA ASP A 21 -17.99 -0.79 1.25
C ASP A 21 -18.90 -2.02 1.12
N ASN A 22 -18.28 -3.17 0.89
CA ASN A 22 -18.94 -4.47 0.87
C ASN A 22 -18.20 -5.45 1.79
N HIS A 23 -18.70 -6.69 1.88
CA HIS A 23 -18.11 -7.71 2.75
C HIS A 23 -16.60 -7.92 2.49
N ASP A 24 -16.20 -8.09 1.23
CA ASP A 24 -14.79 -8.30 0.87
C ASP A 24 -13.92 -7.07 1.11
N GLY A 25 -14.42 -5.87 0.81
CA GLY A 25 -13.71 -4.62 1.05
C GLY A 25 -13.48 -4.36 2.54
N ARG A 26 -14.49 -4.60 3.39
CA ARG A 26 -14.34 -4.51 4.85
C ARG A 26 -13.37 -5.55 5.41
N HIS A 27 -13.36 -6.76 4.86
CA HIS A 27 -12.37 -7.77 5.23
C HIS A 27 -10.94 -7.32 4.88
N VAL A 28 -10.73 -6.80 3.66
CA VAL A 28 -9.44 -6.23 3.24
C VAL A 28 -9.02 -5.05 4.13
N LEU A 29 -9.96 -4.18 4.52
CA LEU A 29 -9.68 -3.07 5.45
C LEU A 29 -9.09 -3.57 6.78
N GLY A 30 -9.69 -4.60 7.38
CA GLY A 30 -9.16 -5.19 8.61
C GLY A 30 -7.75 -5.74 8.47
N LEU A 31 -7.45 -6.40 7.34
CA LEU A 31 -6.09 -6.88 7.05
C LEU A 31 -5.09 -5.73 6.85
N LEU A 32 -5.50 -4.65 6.17
CA LEU A 32 -4.65 -3.46 5.98
C LEU A 32 -4.38 -2.74 7.31
N GLN A 33 -5.35 -2.68 8.22
CA GLN A 33 -5.15 -2.15 9.57
C GLN A 33 -4.10 -2.97 10.33
N LYS A 34 -4.23 -4.30 10.31
CA LYS A 34 -3.22 -5.21 10.89
C LYS A 34 -1.84 -5.04 10.23
N ALA A 35 -1.79 -4.88 8.92
CA ALA A 35 -0.54 -4.60 8.18
C ALA A 35 0.10 -3.27 8.63
N PHE A 36 -0.71 -2.25 8.91
CA PHE A 36 -0.24 -0.95 9.37
C PHE A 36 0.36 -1.05 10.78
N GLU A 37 -0.32 -1.75 11.70
CA GLU A 37 0.16 -2.02 13.07
C GLU A 37 1.50 -2.77 13.06
N LEU A 38 1.66 -3.73 12.14
CA LEU A 38 2.90 -4.49 11.93
C LEU A 38 3.97 -3.71 11.12
N ARG A 39 3.73 -2.43 10.82
CA ARG A 39 4.63 -1.55 10.06
C ARG A 39 4.97 -2.07 8.66
N GLN A 40 4.03 -2.77 8.03
CA GLN A 40 4.19 -3.41 6.72
C GLN A 40 3.59 -2.61 5.56
N ILE A 41 2.85 -1.52 5.79
CA ILE A 41 2.22 -0.73 4.71
C ILE A 41 3.24 0.12 3.94
N PHE A 42 4.17 0.74 4.67
CA PHE A 42 5.15 1.66 4.13
C PHE A 42 6.57 1.21 4.45
N THR A 43 7.53 1.65 3.65
CA THR A 43 8.97 1.51 3.89
C THR A 43 9.69 2.78 3.43
N ILE A 44 10.99 2.90 3.74
CA ILE A 44 11.85 3.94 3.19
C ILE A 44 12.67 3.33 2.04
N GLY A 45 12.65 3.97 0.88
CA GLY A 45 13.39 3.50 -0.28
C GLY A 45 13.23 4.42 -1.48
N GLN A 46 13.40 3.84 -2.67
CA GLN A 46 13.25 4.54 -3.94
C GLN A 46 11.78 4.54 -4.39
N SER A 47 11.24 5.71 -4.68
CA SER A 47 9.93 5.87 -5.30
C SER A 47 9.96 5.39 -6.75
N ARG A 48 9.22 4.33 -7.07
CA ARG A 48 9.12 3.81 -8.46
C ARG A 48 8.53 4.82 -9.44
N THR A 49 7.68 5.75 -8.98
CA THR A 49 6.99 6.72 -9.83
C THR A 49 7.82 7.97 -10.10
N THR A 50 8.65 8.40 -9.15
CA THR A 50 9.41 9.65 -9.26
C THR A 50 10.92 9.45 -9.36
N GLY A 51 11.43 8.24 -9.07
CA GLY A 51 12.85 7.92 -9.03
C GLY A 51 13.59 8.47 -7.80
N TYR A 52 12.91 9.13 -6.87
CA TYR A 52 13.56 9.71 -5.69
C TYR A 52 13.87 8.65 -4.64
N ASP A 53 15.11 8.69 -4.13
CA ASP A 53 15.57 7.87 -3.01
C ASP A 53 15.25 8.50 -1.65
N ASN A 54 15.33 7.68 -0.60
CA ASN A 54 15.16 8.10 0.79
C ASN A 54 13.79 8.76 1.06
N VAL A 55 12.74 8.23 0.44
CA VAL A 55 11.35 8.69 0.62
C VAL A 55 10.47 7.55 1.13
N ILE A 56 9.34 7.90 1.73
CA ILE A 56 8.31 6.94 2.13
C ILE A 56 7.64 6.37 0.87
N THR A 57 7.70 5.06 0.71
CA THR A 57 7.10 4.32 -0.40
C THR A 57 6.15 3.23 0.09
N TRP A 58 5.25 2.79 -0.79
CA TRP A 58 4.45 1.59 -0.53
C TRP A 58 5.37 0.37 -0.44
N ASN A 59 5.12 -0.49 0.54
CA ASN A 59 5.91 -1.70 0.77
C ASN A 59 5.26 -2.91 0.07
N ASP A 60 5.13 -2.89 -1.25
CA ASP A 60 4.57 -3.99 -2.07
C ASP A 60 3.14 -4.46 -1.71
N ILE A 61 2.36 -3.64 -1.00
CA ILE A 61 0.90 -3.82 -0.85
C ILE A 61 0.21 -2.73 -1.67
N HIS A 62 -0.46 -3.11 -2.75
CA HIS A 62 -1.06 -2.15 -3.67
C HIS A 62 -2.34 -1.54 -3.09
N HIS A 63 -2.39 -0.21 -3.10
CA HIS A 63 -3.56 0.56 -2.70
C HIS A 63 -4.20 1.21 -3.91
N LYS A 64 -5.53 1.31 -3.92
CA LYS A 64 -6.25 2.11 -4.91
C LYS A 64 -6.30 3.56 -4.46
N THR A 65 -5.51 4.42 -5.08
CA THR A 65 -5.40 5.85 -4.72
C THR A 65 -6.33 6.74 -5.55
N ASN A 66 -7.12 6.15 -6.45
CA ASN A 66 -8.15 6.84 -7.21
C ASN A 66 -9.46 6.03 -7.16
N ILE A 67 -10.60 6.71 -7.23
CA ILE A 67 -11.92 6.07 -7.34
C ILE A 67 -12.19 5.69 -8.80
N TYR A 68 -11.61 6.39 -9.77
CA TYR A 68 -11.86 6.22 -11.20
C TYR A 68 -10.59 5.93 -12.00
N GLY A 69 -10.75 5.69 -13.31
CA GLY A 69 -9.64 5.55 -14.26
C GLY A 69 -9.03 4.15 -14.35
N GLY A 70 -9.64 3.15 -13.70
CA GLY A 70 -9.25 1.75 -13.82
C GLY A 70 -7.84 1.44 -13.33
N ILE A 71 -7.31 0.29 -13.75
CA ILE A 71 -6.01 -0.24 -13.32
C ILE A 71 -4.87 0.76 -13.60
N GLU A 72 -4.89 1.38 -14.79
CA GLU A 72 -3.85 2.30 -15.27
C GLU A 72 -3.68 3.54 -14.38
N ASN A 73 -4.76 3.98 -13.74
CA ASN A 73 -4.77 5.16 -12.87
C ASN A 73 -4.86 4.80 -11.38
N PHE A 74 -4.48 3.57 -11.01
CA PHE A 74 -4.54 3.08 -9.63
C PHE A 74 -5.95 3.20 -9.02
N GLY A 75 -6.99 3.05 -9.86
CA GLY A 75 -8.38 3.21 -9.46
C GLY A 75 -9.31 2.09 -9.93
N TYR A 76 -10.61 2.36 -9.90
CA TYR A 76 -11.66 1.43 -10.32
C TYR A 76 -12.22 1.81 -11.71
N PRO A 77 -12.82 0.87 -12.46
CA PRO A 77 -13.03 -0.54 -12.12
C PRO A 77 -11.75 -1.39 -12.20
N ASP A 78 -11.63 -2.33 -11.26
CA ASP A 78 -10.60 -3.37 -11.23
C ASP A 78 -11.18 -4.58 -10.48
N LYS A 79 -11.60 -5.60 -11.24
CA LYS A 79 -12.30 -6.77 -10.68
C LYS A 79 -11.36 -7.73 -9.94
N THR A 80 -10.06 -7.65 -10.17
CA THR A 80 -9.08 -8.58 -9.59
C THR A 80 -8.41 -8.00 -8.34
N TYR A 81 -8.54 -6.69 -8.11
CA TYR A 81 -7.86 -5.97 -7.03
C TYR A 81 -8.02 -6.60 -5.65
N LEU A 82 -9.25 -6.89 -5.20
CA LEU A 82 -9.48 -7.40 -3.84
C LEU A 82 -8.83 -8.78 -3.62
N ASN A 83 -8.75 -9.62 -4.66
CA ASN A 83 -8.04 -10.89 -4.58
C ASN A 83 -6.53 -10.68 -4.58
N ARG A 84 -6.03 -9.79 -5.43
CA ARG A 84 -4.60 -9.47 -5.52
C ARG A 84 -4.06 -8.91 -4.21
N VAL A 85 -4.74 -7.92 -3.60
CA VAL A 85 -4.27 -7.32 -2.34
C VAL A 85 -4.30 -8.32 -1.18
N LYS A 86 -5.27 -9.24 -1.13
CA LYS A 86 -5.29 -10.34 -0.16
C LYS A 86 -4.07 -11.25 -0.32
N GLN A 87 -3.65 -11.55 -1.56
CA GLN A 87 -2.45 -12.35 -1.83
C GLN A 87 -1.17 -11.63 -1.39
N GLU A 88 -1.06 -10.33 -1.66
CA GLU A 88 0.07 -9.49 -1.24
C GLU A 88 0.19 -9.43 0.29
N LEU A 89 -0.95 -9.28 0.99
CA LEU A 89 -1.01 -9.32 2.45
C LEU A 89 -0.61 -10.69 2.99
N ALA A 90 -1.13 -11.77 2.40
CA ALA A 90 -0.79 -13.13 2.79
C ALA A 90 0.70 -13.45 2.57
N ALA A 91 1.31 -12.95 1.50
CA ALA A 91 2.75 -13.09 1.23
C ALA A 91 3.62 -12.39 2.29
N LYS A 92 3.07 -11.38 2.98
CA LYS A 92 3.70 -10.73 4.14
C LYS A 92 3.30 -11.34 5.48
N GLY A 93 2.62 -12.48 5.47
CA GLY A 93 2.18 -13.19 6.68
C GLY A 93 0.94 -12.58 7.35
N ILE A 94 0.23 -11.68 6.68
CA ILE A 94 -0.99 -11.04 7.20
C ILE A 94 -2.20 -11.82 6.72
N LYS A 95 -2.96 -12.37 7.68
CA LYS A 95 -4.18 -13.15 7.48
C LYS A 95 -5.23 -12.75 8.50
#